data_AF-A0A352VRF2-F1
#
_entry.id   AF-A0A352VRF2-F1
#
_cell.length_a   1.000
_cell.length_b   1.000
_cell.length_c   1.000
_cell.angle_alpha   90.00
_cell.angle_beta   90.00
_cell.angle_gamma   90.00
#
_symmetry.space_group_name_H-M   'P 1'
#
loop_
_entity.id
_entity.type
_entity.pdbx_description
1 polymer ?
#
loop_
_entity_poly.entity_id
_entity_poly.type
_entity_poly.pdbx_seq_one_letter_code
_entity_poly.pdbx_strand_id
1 'polypeptide(L)'
;MNHHGAGLRTLLGSADVPRTLARDHQSADLCEQDRAMLDYSVKLTRRPYAVNEDDIQSLCDVGFDDTGILDICQVVSYFNYVNRLADGLGVELEGFWSGEDLTMTREEFDQIVASREEGGSAP
;
A
#
# COMPACT_ATOMS: atom_id res chain seq x y z
N MET A 1 7.90 -4.79 3.92
CA MET A 1 9.12 -4.06 3.51
C MET A 1 9.34 -2.90 4.48
N ASN A 2 10.08 -3.13 5.57
CA ASN A 2 10.16 -2.23 6.74
C ASN A 2 10.69 -0.83 6.43
N HIS A 3 11.53 -0.69 5.39
CA HIS A 3 12.17 0.57 5.00
C HIS A 3 11.18 1.72 4.73
N HIS A 4 10.06 1.47 4.04
CA HIS A 4 9.09 2.52 3.72
C HIS A 4 8.25 2.94 4.92
N GLY A 5 7.91 2.00 5.82
CA GLY A 5 7.28 2.31 7.10
C GLY A 5 8.18 3.18 7.98
N ALA A 6 9.48 2.92 7.99
CA ALA A 6 10.48 3.74 8.69
C ALA A 6 10.59 5.16 8.12
N GLY A 7 10.58 5.30 6.80
CA GLY A 7 10.56 6.60 6.13
C GLY A 7 9.30 7.39 6.45
N LEU A 8 8.12 6.77 6.33
CA LEU A 8 6.84 7.43 6.62
C LEU A 8 6.72 7.84 8.08
N ARG A 9 7.16 7.00 9.04
CA ARG A 9 7.24 7.37 10.45
C ARG A 9 8.07 8.64 10.67
N THR A 10 9.22 8.73 9.99
CA THR A 10 10.12 9.89 10.11
C THR A 10 9.44 11.16 9.62
N LEU A 11 8.70 11.09 8.50
CA LEU A 11 7.98 12.24 7.93
C LEU A 11 6.79 12.68 8.78
N LEU A 12 6.03 11.72 9.33
CA LEU A 12 4.82 12.00 10.11
C LEU A 12 5.09 12.26 11.59
N GLY A 13 6.30 11.97 12.08
CA GLY A 13 6.62 12.01 13.51
C GLY A 13 5.81 11.01 14.35
N SER A 14 5.13 10.05 13.72
CA SER A 14 4.27 9.07 14.36
C SER A 14 4.45 7.69 13.74
N ALA A 15 4.48 6.65 14.59
CA ALA A 15 4.53 5.26 14.15
C ALA A 15 3.14 4.62 14.00
N ASP A 16 2.09 5.30 14.45
CA ASP A 16 0.74 4.72 14.49
C ASP A 16 0.11 4.68 13.09
N VAL A 17 0.21 5.79 12.35
CA VAL A 17 -0.32 5.87 10.97
C VAL A 17 0.36 4.85 10.04
N PRO A 18 1.71 4.73 9.97
CA PRO A 18 2.36 3.68 9.17
C PRO A 18 1.92 2.27 9.55
N ARG A 19 1.75 1.99 10.86
CA ARG A 19 1.33 0.67 11.35
C ARG A 19 -0.11 0.32 10.97
N THR A 20 -1.01 1.29 11.00
CA THR A 20 -2.39 1.11 10.57
C THR A 20 -2.48 0.94 9.06
N LEU A 21 -1.81 1.81 8.30
CA LEU A 21 -1.75 1.73 6.84
C LEU A 21 -1.16 0.41 6.33
N ALA A 22 -0.15 -0.13 7.01
CA ALA A 22 0.47 -1.40 6.64
C ALA A 22 -0.49 -2.61 6.79
N ARG A 23 -1.50 -2.51 7.67
CA ARG A 23 -2.48 -3.57 7.94
C ARG A 23 -3.76 -3.37 7.12
N ASP A 24 -4.35 -2.19 7.26
CA ASP A 24 -5.60 -1.81 6.59
C ASP A 24 -5.71 -0.29 6.51
N HIS A 25 -5.55 0.26 5.30
CA HIS A 25 -5.68 1.70 5.08
C HIS A 25 -7.11 2.21 5.31
N GLN A 26 -8.13 1.35 5.22
CA GLN A 26 -9.52 1.77 5.44
C GLN A 26 -9.76 2.15 6.90
N SER A 27 -9.05 1.51 7.83
CA SER A 27 -9.14 1.75 9.27
C SER A 27 -8.34 2.98 9.76
N ALA A 28 -7.50 3.57 8.89
CA ALA A 28 -6.71 4.75 9.25
C ALA A 28 -7.56 6.03 9.24
N ASP A 29 -7.27 6.94 10.18
CA ASP A 29 -7.82 8.30 10.20
C ASP A 29 -7.11 9.14 9.14
N LEU A 30 -7.74 9.25 7.97
CA LEU A 30 -7.20 9.87 6.77
C LEU A 30 -8.16 10.93 6.26
N CYS A 31 -7.62 12.01 5.69
CA CYS A 31 -8.43 12.93 4.95
C CYS A 31 -9.02 12.26 3.69
N GLU A 32 -10.08 12.85 3.14
CA GLU A 32 -10.77 12.32 1.96
C GLU A 32 -9.82 12.15 0.76
N GLN A 33 -8.92 13.12 0.55
CA GLN A 33 -7.93 13.10 -0.52
C GLN A 33 -6.94 11.93 -0.38
N ASP A 34 -6.38 11.70 0.81
CA ASP A 34 -5.47 10.58 1.08
C ASP A 34 -6.17 9.23 0.92
N ARG A 35 -7.42 9.12 1.37
CA ARG A 35 -8.21 7.89 1.24
C ARG A 35 -8.45 7.53 -0.21
N ALA A 36 -8.89 8.49 -1.04
CA ALA A 36 -9.11 8.28 -2.46
C ALA A 36 -7.82 7.86 -3.19
N MET A 37 -6.69 8.50 -2.88
CA MET A 37 -5.37 8.12 -3.40
C MET A 37 -5.01 6.67 -3.07
N LEU A 38 -5.23 6.24 -1.83
CA LEU A 38 -4.93 4.87 -1.40
C LEU A 38 -5.89 3.84 -1.99
N ASP A 39 -7.18 4.15 -2.12
CA ASP A 39 -8.16 3.29 -2.78
C ASP A 39 -7.80 3.07 -4.26
N TYR A 40 -7.43 4.13 -4.97
CA TYR A 40 -6.88 4.03 -6.33
C TYR A 40 -5.61 3.16 -6.37
N SER A 41 -4.68 3.40 -5.44
CA SER A 41 -3.41 2.66 -5.35
C SER A 41 -3.63 1.15 -5.15
N VAL A 42 -4.60 0.78 -4.31
CA VAL A 42 -5.01 -0.60 -4.07
C VAL A 42 -5.64 -1.22 -5.31
N LYS A 43 -6.54 -0.49 -6.00
CA LYS A 43 -7.16 -0.96 -7.25
C LYS A 43 -6.12 -1.19 -8.34
N LEU A 44 -5.24 -0.22 -8.57
CA LEU A 44 -4.17 -0.31 -9.58
C LEU A 44 -3.19 -1.47 -9.27
N THR A 45 -2.93 -1.74 -8.00
CA THR A 45 -2.09 -2.87 -7.57
C THR A 45 -2.75 -4.23 -7.82
N ARG A 46 -4.03 -4.38 -7.46
CA ARG A 46 -4.72 -5.69 -7.48
C ARG A 46 -5.39 -6.02 -8.81
N ARG A 47 -5.97 -5.01 -9.46
CA ARG A 47 -6.79 -5.15 -10.68
C ARG A 47 -6.48 -3.99 -11.63
N PRO A 48 -5.24 -3.85 -12.10
CA PRO A 48 -4.86 -2.75 -13.00
C PRO A 48 -5.72 -2.71 -14.28
N TYR A 49 -6.15 -3.88 -14.78
CA TYR A 49 -7.04 -4.00 -15.94
C TYR A 49 -8.45 -3.43 -15.75
N ALA A 50 -8.85 -3.17 -14.50
CA ALA A 50 -10.17 -2.64 -14.15
C ALA A 50 -10.15 -1.14 -13.83
N VAL A 51 -8.97 -0.50 -13.90
CA VAL A 51 -8.85 0.96 -13.75
C VAL A 51 -9.45 1.63 -15.00
N ASN A 52 -10.31 2.63 -14.80
CA ASN A 52 -11.03 3.34 -15.85
C ASN A 52 -11.09 4.86 -15.59
N GLU A 53 -11.80 5.59 -16.44
CA GLU A 53 -11.94 7.05 -16.35
C GLU A 53 -12.63 7.52 -15.06
N ASP A 54 -13.58 6.75 -14.52
CA ASP A 54 -14.27 7.10 -13.27
C ASP A 54 -13.31 7.13 -12.08
N ASP A 55 -12.29 6.26 -12.07
CA ASP A 55 -11.25 6.27 -11.04
C ASP A 55 -10.40 7.53 -11.10
N ILE A 56 -10.10 8.01 -12.32
CA ILE A 56 -9.35 9.25 -12.54
C ILE A 56 -10.20 10.44 -12.10
N GLN A 57 -11.48 10.47 -12.49
CA GLN A 57 -12.41 11.51 -12.08
C GLN A 57 -12.57 11.57 -10.56
N SER A 58 -12.62 10.43 -9.88
CA SER A 58 -12.70 10.37 -8.41
C SER A 58 -11.49 11.02 -7.73
N LEU A 59 -10.30 10.94 -8.34
CA LEU A 59 -9.10 11.66 -7.84
C LEU A 59 -9.18 13.16 -8.13
N CYS A 60 -9.68 13.55 -9.31
CA CYS A 60 -9.93 14.96 -9.63
C CYS A 60 -10.91 15.61 -8.65
N ASP A 61 -11.99 14.90 -8.30
CA ASP A 61 -13.07 15.39 -7.43
C ASP A 61 -12.57 15.73 -6.02
N VAL A 62 -11.51 15.05 -5.55
CA VAL A 62 -10.85 15.33 -4.26
C VAL A 62 -9.65 16.28 -4.41
N GLY A 63 -9.46 16.90 -5.58
CA GLY A 63 -8.52 17.99 -5.78
C GLY A 63 -7.13 17.62 -6.28
N PHE A 64 -6.91 16.40 -6.79
CA PHE A 64 -5.69 16.11 -7.55
C PHE A 64 -5.78 16.70 -8.96
N ASP A 65 -4.67 17.25 -9.45
CA ASP A 65 -4.52 17.64 -10.85
C ASP A 65 -3.89 16.50 -11.68
N ASP A 66 -3.83 16.68 -13.01
CA ASP A 66 -3.27 15.68 -13.92
C ASP A 66 -1.85 15.24 -13.53
N THR A 67 -1.04 16.18 -13.03
CA THR A 67 0.32 15.90 -12.58
C THR A 67 0.32 15.04 -11.32
N GLY A 68 -0.50 15.38 -10.32
CA GLY A 68 -0.65 14.59 -9.11
C GLY A 68 -1.16 13.18 -9.38
N ILE A 69 -2.12 13.02 -10.30
CA ILE A 69 -2.64 11.70 -10.69
C ILE A 69 -1.55 10.88 -11.39
N LEU A 70 -0.77 11.52 -12.28
CA LEU A 70 0.37 10.88 -12.91
C LEU A 70 1.41 10.41 -11.88
N ASP A 71 1.74 11.26 -10.90
CA ASP A 71 2.69 10.94 -9.83
C ASP A 71 2.21 9.76 -8.99
N ILE A 72 0.93 9.73 -8.59
CA ILE A 72 0.32 8.60 -7.88
C ILE A 72 0.49 7.31 -8.70
N CYS A 73 0.08 7.33 -9.97
CA CYS A 73 0.17 6.17 -10.85
C CYS A 73 1.62 5.67 -11.01
N GLN A 74 2.57 6.58 -11.19
CA GLN A 74 3.99 6.26 -11.34
C GLN A 74 4.58 5.62 -10.08
N VAL A 75 4.32 6.20 -8.90
CA VAL A 75 4.79 5.67 -7.62
C VAL A 75 4.23 4.27 -7.37
N VAL A 76 2.92 4.09 -7.53
CA VAL A 76 2.26 2.78 -7.37
C VAL A 76 2.83 1.75 -8.34
N SER A 77 3.03 2.13 -9.61
CA SER A 77 3.57 1.24 -10.63
C SER A 77 5.02 0.86 -10.38
N TYR A 78 5.85 1.82 -9.94
CA TYR A 78 7.25 1.59 -9.61
C TYR A 78 7.40 0.59 -8.46
N PHE A 79 6.65 0.76 -7.37
CA PHE A 79 6.68 -0.19 -6.26
C PHE A 79 6.19 -1.57 -6.68
N ASN A 80 5.15 -1.64 -7.50
CA ASN A 80 4.67 -2.90 -8.05
C ASN A 80 5.73 -3.61 -8.94
N TYR A 81 6.57 -2.86 -9.66
CA TYR A 81 7.69 -3.44 -10.41
C TYR A 81 8.79 -3.97 -9.49
N VAL A 82 9.25 -3.17 -8.52
CA VAL A 82 10.33 -3.53 -7.62
C VAL A 82 9.93 -4.70 -6.70
N ASN A 83 8.70 -4.71 -6.19
CA ASN A 83 8.17 -5.81 -5.39
C ASN A 83 8.24 -7.14 -6.16
N ARG A 84 7.81 -7.15 -7.43
CA ARG A 84 7.85 -8.36 -8.26
C ARG A 84 9.27 -8.84 -8.54
N LEU A 85 10.23 -7.92 -8.69
CA LEU A 85 11.64 -8.30 -8.82
C LEU A 85 12.17 -8.93 -7.53
N ALA A 86 11.93 -8.29 -6.39
CA ALA A 86 12.39 -8.78 -5.10
C ALA A 86 11.80 -10.16 -4.79
N ASP A 87 10.47 -10.30 -4.90
CA ASP A 87 9.75 -11.54 -4.63
C ASP A 87 10.10 -12.62 -5.65
N GLY A 88 10.16 -12.27 -6.94
CA GLY A 88 10.46 -13.22 -8.01
C GLY A 88 11.89 -13.76 -8.00
N LEU A 89 12.83 -13.02 -7.42
CA LEU A 89 14.24 -13.43 -7.29
C LEU A 89 14.59 -13.91 -5.87
N GLY A 90 13.65 -13.84 -4.91
CA GLY A 90 13.88 -14.25 -3.52
C GLY A 90 14.86 -13.33 -2.76
N VAL A 91 14.83 -12.03 -3.03
CA VAL A 91 15.68 -11.05 -2.33
C VAL A 91 15.22 -10.93 -0.87
N GLU A 92 16.12 -11.23 0.07
CA GLU A 92 15.84 -11.10 1.51
C GLU A 92 16.12 -9.67 2.03
N LEU A 93 15.42 -9.28 3.10
CA LEU A 93 15.67 -8.01 3.78
C LEU A 93 17.04 -8.04 4.47
N GLU A 94 17.81 -6.96 4.34
CA GLU A 94 19.06 -6.82 5.07
C GLU A 94 18.82 -6.82 6.58
N GLY A 95 19.68 -7.54 7.32
CA GLY A 95 19.53 -7.77 8.77
C GLY A 95 19.48 -6.51 9.64
N PHE A 96 19.89 -5.35 9.13
CA PHE A 96 19.78 -4.06 9.81
C PHE A 96 18.34 -3.64 10.12
N TRP A 97 17.35 -4.13 9.36
CA TRP A 97 15.92 -3.81 9.53
C TRP A 97 15.15 -4.82 10.39
N SER A 98 15.85 -5.79 10.99
CA SER A 98 15.23 -6.92 11.72
C SER A 98 14.61 -6.53 13.08
N GLY A 99 14.92 -5.35 13.61
CA GLY A 99 14.44 -4.87 14.91
C GLY A 99 13.32 -3.82 14.87
N GLU A 100 12.88 -3.39 13.68
CA GLU A 100 11.85 -2.35 13.54
C GLU A 100 10.47 -2.96 13.18
N ASP A 101 9.55 -2.95 14.15
CA ASP A 101 8.16 -3.36 14.00
C ASP A 101 7.30 -2.24 13.38
N LEU A 102 7.63 -1.87 12.13
CA LEU A 102 7.00 -0.76 11.40
C LEU A 102 6.16 -1.21 10.21
N THR A 103 6.26 -2.48 9.85
CA THR A 103 5.34 -3.16 8.93
C THR A 103 4.99 -4.51 9.53
N MET A 104 3.97 -5.19 9.00
CA MET A 104 3.55 -6.49 9.53
C MET A 104 4.74 -7.46 9.67
N THR A 105 4.81 -8.13 10.82
CA THR A 105 5.71 -9.25 11.04
C THR A 105 5.39 -10.40 10.06
N ARG A 106 6.37 -11.28 9.85
CA ARG A 106 6.16 -12.44 8.96
C ARG A 106 5.05 -13.36 9.48
N GLU A 107 4.95 -13.55 10.78
CA GLU A 107 3.86 -14.31 11.42
C GLU A 107 2.49 -13.65 11.21
N GLU A 108 2.37 -12.32 11.40
CA GLU A 108 1.12 -11.59 11.11
C GLU A 108 0.74 -11.69 9.63
N PHE A 109 1.72 -11.62 8.73
CA PHE A 109 1.49 -11.79 7.29
C PHE A 109 0.94 -13.17 6.95
N ASP A 110 1.57 -14.22 7.46
CA ASP A 110 1.15 -15.59 7.23
C ASP A 110 -0.27 -15.85 7.78
N GLN A 111 -0.62 -15.27 8.94
CA GLN A 111 -1.97 -15.33 9.50
C GLN A 111 -3.02 -14.60 8.64
N ILE A 112 -2.70 -13.42 8.09
CA ILE A 112 -3.61 -12.69 7.19
C ILE A 112 -3.82 -13.46 5.89
N VAL A 113 -2.77 -14.06 5.32
CA VAL A 113 -2.89 -14.90 4.12
C VAL A 113 -3.78 -16.11 4.40
N ALA A 114 -3.54 -16.84 5.48
CA ALA A 114 -4.34 -18.00 5.87
C ALA A 114 -5.82 -17.66 6.08
N SER A 115 -6.12 -16.56 6.79
CA SER A 115 -7.52 -16.14 7.03
C SER A 115 -8.26 -15.71 5.76
N ARG A 116 -7.56 -15.22 4.74
CA ARG A 116 -8.14 -14.88 3.42
C ARG A 116 -8.39 -16.11 2.56
N GLU A 117 -7.58 -17.16 2.71
CA GLU A 117 -7.79 -18.45 2.05
C GLU A 117 -8.94 -19.24 2.68
N GLU A 118 -9.10 -19.16 4.01
CA GLU A 118 -10.22 -19.78 4.74
C GLU A 118 -11.56 -19.04 4.54
N GLY A 119 -11.52 -17.72 4.34
CA GLY A 119 -12.69 -16.89 4.01
C GLY A 119 -13.18 -16.98 2.56
N GLY A 120 -12.54 -17.81 1.73
CA GLY A 120 -12.87 -18.03 0.33
C GLY A 120 -14.17 -18.81 0.11
N SER A 121 -15.31 -18.26 0.52
CA SER A 121 -16.60 -18.58 -0.10
C SER A 121 -17.48 -17.35 -0.24
N ALA A 122 -17.66 -16.99 -1.52
CA ALA A 122 -18.76 -16.26 -2.18
C ALA A 122 -18.62 -14.74 -2.36
N PRO A 123 -19.23 -14.17 -3.43
CA PRO A 123 -19.47 -14.68 -4.79
C PRO A 123 -18.62 -13.96 -5.86
#